data_AF-A0A0A2UUT0-F1
#
_entry.id   AF-A0A0A2UUT0-F1
#
_cell.length_a   1.000
_cell.length_b   1.000
_cell.length_c   1.000
_cell.angle_alpha   90.00
_cell.angle_beta   90.00
_cell.angle_gamma   90.00
#
_symmetry.space_group_name_H-M   'P 1'
#
loop_
_entity.id
_entity.type
_entity.pdbx_description
1 polymer ?
#
loop_
_entity_poly.entity_id
_entity_poly.type
_entity_poly.pdbx_seq_one_letter_code
_entity_poly.pdbx_strand_id
1 'polypeptide(L)'
;MEDTRKQVIVNEIHYWKNHQLLPKEYCDFLLALYTEGEEDRSSDKKAFPYKSWFTFVCAMILLSLLPSSFLVIYFTEISMLMQTGLHLIFLTFSALGYWYFKKANSIYVHIAIIVFLLIVFIFSVYVVQMKAQQMVLLHITILINCILWIFIGVWKKVFYLIASGIIGFVMWLLFIFF
;
A
#
# COMPACT_ATOMS: atom_id res chain seq x y z
N MET A 1 -52.82 13.23 12.23
CA MET A 1 -53.11 11.83 12.65
C MET A 1 -52.52 10.80 11.69
N GLU A 2 -52.27 11.12 10.42
CA GLU A 2 -51.63 10.19 9.48
C GLU A 2 -50.11 10.10 9.68
N ASP A 3 -49.46 11.19 10.10
CA ASP A 3 -48.00 11.23 10.33
C ASP A 3 -47.55 10.28 11.46
N THR A 4 -48.36 10.12 12.51
CA THR A 4 -48.06 9.17 13.60
C THR A 4 -48.12 7.72 13.14
N ARG A 5 -48.97 7.39 12.16
CA ARG A 5 -49.03 6.04 11.58
C ARG A 5 -47.85 5.79 10.63
N LYS A 6 -47.47 6.79 9.84
CA LYS A 6 -46.27 6.76 8.98
C LYS A 6 -45.01 6.49 9.79
N GLN A 7 -44.82 7.18 10.91
CA GLN A 7 -43.67 6.98 11.81
C GLN A 7 -43.62 5.59 12.45
N VAL A 8 -44.77 5.02 12.82
CA VAL A 8 -44.83 3.65 13.37
C VAL A 8 -44.40 2.63 12.32
N ILE A 9 -44.87 2.75 11.08
CA ILE A 9 -44.51 1.85 9.97
C ILE A 9 -43.00 1.94 9.65
N VAL A 10 -42.43 3.14 9.62
CA VAL A 10 -40.99 3.35 9.39
C VAL A 10 -40.15 2.67 10.48
N ASN A 11 -40.55 2.79 11.75
CA ASN A 11 -39.87 2.13 12.87
C ASN A 11 -39.93 0.59 12.79
N GLU A 12 -41.04 0.02 12.33
CA GLU A 12 -41.17 -1.43 12.11
C GLU A 12 -40.27 -1.92 10.96
N ILE A 13 -40.19 -1.18 9.86
CA ILE A 13 -39.31 -1.53 8.73
C ILE A 13 -37.82 -1.49 9.18
N HIS A 14 -37.44 -0.53 10.02
CA HIS A 14 -36.11 -0.51 10.64
C HIS A 14 -35.86 -1.74 11.52
N TYR A 15 -36.87 -2.17 12.30
CA TYR A 15 -36.79 -3.39 13.09
C TYR A 15 -36.58 -4.62 12.20
N TRP A 16 -37.31 -4.74 11.08
CA TRP A 16 -37.15 -5.85 10.12
C TRP A 16 -35.78 -5.88 9.45
N LYS A 17 -35.24 -4.70 9.09
CA LYS A 17 -33.90 -4.55 8.49
C LYS A 17 -32.79 -4.96 9.46
N ASN A 18 -32.91 -4.61 10.75
CA ASN A 18 -31.92 -4.95 11.78
C ASN A 18 -31.93 -6.44 12.14
N HIS A 19 -33.10 -7.10 12.10
CA HIS A 19 -33.26 -8.52 12.42
C HIS A 19 -33.21 -9.44 11.20
N GLN A 20 -32.91 -8.91 10.00
CA GLN A 20 -32.85 -9.65 8.74
C GLN A 20 -34.13 -10.45 8.42
N LEU A 21 -35.28 -9.94 8.85
CA LEU A 21 -36.58 -10.58 8.59
C LEU A 21 -37.01 -10.43 7.12
N LEU A 22 -36.44 -9.43 6.44
CA LEU A 22 -36.64 -9.15 5.01
C LEU A 22 -35.28 -8.84 4.36
N PRO A 23 -35.08 -9.20 3.09
CA PRO A 23 -33.86 -8.85 2.36
C PRO A 23 -33.70 -7.33 2.26
N LYS A 24 -32.45 -6.85 2.33
CA LYS A 24 -32.12 -5.43 2.50
C LYS A 24 -32.70 -4.56 1.38
N GLU A 25 -32.71 -5.05 0.14
CA GLU A 25 -33.23 -4.28 -0.99
C GLU A 25 -34.72 -3.92 -0.84
N TYR A 26 -35.51 -4.80 -0.20
CA TYR A 26 -36.94 -4.56 0.00
C TYR A 26 -37.21 -3.59 1.15
N CYS A 27 -36.45 -3.66 2.24
CA CYS A 27 -36.55 -2.68 3.31
C CYS A 27 -36.18 -1.28 2.82
N ASP A 28 -35.15 -1.18 1.97
CA ASP A 28 -34.70 0.10 1.40
C ASP A 28 -35.76 0.68 0.45
N PHE A 29 -36.42 -0.16 -0.36
CA PHE A 29 -37.54 0.26 -1.20
C PHE A 29 -38.74 0.77 -0.38
N LEU A 30 -39.14 0.03 0.66
CA LEU A 30 -40.26 0.41 1.53
C LEU A 30 -39.96 1.69 2.32
N LEU A 31 -38.74 1.82 2.84
CA LEU A 31 -38.30 3.05 3.51
C LEU A 31 -38.38 4.24 2.56
N ALA A 32 -37.82 4.14 1.36
CA ALA A 32 -37.86 5.22 0.37
C ALA A 32 -39.30 5.62 -0.01
N LEU A 33 -40.21 4.65 -0.08
CA LEU A 33 -41.62 4.88 -0.38
C LEU A 33 -42.35 5.59 0.77
N TYR A 34 -42.12 5.15 2.00
CA TYR A 34 -42.77 5.69 3.19
C TYR A 34 -42.07 6.92 3.76
N THR A 35 -40.83 7.22 3.39
CA THR A 35 -40.17 8.49 3.75
C THR A 35 -40.30 9.52 2.64
N GLU A 36 -40.84 9.18 1.46
CA GLU A 36 -41.06 10.11 0.33
C GLU A 36 -39.79 10.90 -0.07
N GLY A 37 -38.61 10.38 0.25
CA GLY A 37 -37.33 11.08 0.07
C GLY A 37 -36.94 12.06 1.19
N GLU A 38 -37.74 12.18 2.26
CA GLU A 38 -37.31 12.67 3.58
C GLU A 38 -36.54 11.57 4.31
N GLU A 39 -35.56 10.94 3.64
CA GLU A 39 -34.46 10.37 4.38
C GLU A 39 -33.81 11.51 5.15
N ASP A 40 -34.10 11.50 6.44
CA ASP A 40 -33.37 12.14 7.51
C ASP A 40 -31.90 12.28 7.08
N ARG A 41 -31.50 13.51 6.70
CA ARG A 41 -30.13 13.88 6.28
C ARG A 41 -29.13 13.74 7.43
N SER A 42 -29.46 12.96 8.45
CA SER A 42 -28.79 12.81 9.72
C SER A 42 -28.23 11.39 9.92
N SER A 43 -28.62 10.38 9.14
CA SER A 43 -28.20 8.99 9.39
C SER A 43 -27.27 8.35 8.36
N ASP A 44 -27.10 8.92 7.17
CA ASP A 44 -26.17 8.38 6.16
C ASP A 44 -24.93 9.28 5.96
N LYS A 45 -24.35 9.74 7.07
CA LYS A 45 -22.89 9.92 7.07
C LYS A 45 -22.34 8.51 6.98
N LYS A 46 -22.10 8.02 5.76
CA LYS A 46 -21.22 6.89 5.49
C LYS A 46 -19.91 7.23 6.17
N ALA A 47 -19.79 6.84 7.44
CA ALA A 47 -18.57 6.93 8.19
C ALA A 47 -17.63 6.02 7.42
N PHE A 48 -16.79 6.63 6.57
CA PHE A 48 -15.68 5.92 5.94
C PHE A 48 -15.08 5.09 7.05
N PRO A 49 -15.05 3.75 6.93
CA PRO A 49 -14.59 2.92 8.02
C PRO A 49 -13.19 3.43 8.36
N TYR A 50 -13.04 4.10 9.51
CA TYR A 50 -11.84 4.88 9.85
C TYR A 50 -10.57 4.03 9.70
N LYS A 51 -10.71 2.73 9.94
CA LYS A 51 -9.71 1.69 9.71
C LYS A 51 -9.23 1.59 8.25
N SER A 52 -10.11 1.69 7.27
CA SER A 52 -9.76 1.65 5.84
C SER A 52 -9.04 2.92 5.39
N TRP A 53 -9.49 4.09 5.85
CA TRP A 53 -8.80 5.36 5.58
C TRP A 53 -7.40 5.37 6.20
N PHE A 54 -7.28 4.97 7.46
CA PHE A 54 -5.98 4.86 8.14
C PHE A 54 -5.03 3.91 7.41
N THR A 55 -5.51 2.74 6.98
CA THR A 55 -4.71 1.76 6.23
C THR A 55 -4.22 2.35 4.89
N PHE A 56 -5.07 3.10 4.19
CA PHE A 56 -4.72 3.80 2.95
C PHE A 56 -3.65 4.88 3.19
N VAL A 57 -3.82 5.70 4.23
CA VAL A 57 -2.84 6.73 4.61
C VAL A 57 -1.50 6.09 4.96
N CYS A 58 -1.48 4.99 5.71
CA CYS A 58 -0.26 4.25 6.00
C CYS A 58 0.42 3.74 4.72
N ALA A 59 -0.35 3.25 3.73
CA ALA A 59 0.21 2.78 2.46
C ALA A 59 0.81 3.93 1.64
N MET A 60 0.16 5.10 1.63
CA MET A 60 0.68 6.32 1.02
C MET A 60 1.96 6.81 1.68
N ILE A 61 2.03 6.81 3.01
CA ILE A 61 3.25 7.14 3.75
C ILE A 61 4.36 6.16 3.36
N LEU A 62 4.06 4.86 3.30
CA LEU A 62 5.03 3.84 2.94
C LEU A 62 5.56 4.06 1.52
N LEU A 63 4.71 4.41 0.56
CA LEU A 63 5.12 4.76 -0.80
C LEU A 63 6.01 6.01 -0.85
N SER A 64 5.74 7.00 0.02
CA SER A 64 6.52 8.25 0.13
C SER A 64 7.96 8.04 0.63
N LEU A 65 8.27 6.90 1.26
CA LEU A 65 9.65 6.57 1.65
C LEU A 65 10.60 6.43 0.45
N LEU A 66 10.06 6.13 -0.73
CA LEU A 66 10.84 5.90 -1.93
C LEU A 66 11.44 7.22 -2.49
N PRO A 67 10.64 8.26 -2.77
CA PRO A 67 11.20 9.56 -3.14
C PRO A 67 12.03 10.20 -2.02
N SER A 68 11.70 9.96 -0.74
CA SER A 68 12.53 10.47 0.36
C SER A 68 13.91 9.80 0.39
N SER A 69 14.01 8.50 0.12
CA SER A 69 15.28 7.78 -0.01
C SER A 69 16.17 8.40 -1.09
N PHE A 70 15.62 8.73 -2.27
CA PHE A 70 16.35 9.46 -3.31
C PHE A 70 16.81 10.84 -2.84
N LEU A 71 15.91 11.62 -2.22
CA LEU A 71 16.22 12.95 -1.72
C LEU A 71 17.39 12.91 -0.74
N VAL A 72 17.43 11.93 0.16
CA VAL A 72 18.50 11.76 1.16
C VAL A 72 19.86 11.47 0.51
N ILE A 73 19.90 10.69 -0.58
CA ILE A 73 21.16 10.35 -1.27
C ILE A 73 21.69 11.55 -2.05
N TYR A 74 20.80 12.28 -2.73
CA TYR A 74 21.19 13.43 -3.56
C TYR A 74 21.48 14.69 -2.76
N PHE A 75 20.95 14.80 -1.53
CA PHE A 75 21.21 15.94 -0.67
C PHE A 75 22.61 15.81 -0.05
N THR A 76 23.58 16.43 -0.73
CA THR A 76 25.02 16.37 -0.47
C THR A 76 25.47 17.00 0.85
N GLU A 77 24.63 17.81 1.50
CA GLU A 77 24.95 18.45 2.79
C GLU A 77 24.84 17.49 3.99
N ILE A 78 24.25 16.30 3.82
CA ILE A 78 24.10 15.33 4.92
C ILE A 78 25.36 14.45 4.99
N SER A 79 25.92 14.30 6.20
CA SER A 79 27.06 13.40 6.42
C SER A 79 26.76 11.94 6.05
N MET A 80 27.76 11.20 5.57
CA MET A 80 27.62 9.79 5.19
C MET A 80 27.03 8.90 6.30
N LEU A 81 27.40 9.17 7.55
CA LEU A 81 26.89 8.44 8.72
C LEU A 81 25.37 8.63 8.86
N MET A 82 24.90 9.87 8.70
CA MET A 82 23.48 10.21 8.79
C MET A 82 22.68 9.67 7.60
N GLN A 83 23.21 9.75 6.37
CA GLN A 83 22.55 9.18 5.17
C GLN A 83 22.30 7.67 5.33
N THR A 84 23.32 6.95 5.81
CA THR A 84 23.25 5.51 6.08
C THR A 84 22.26 5.21 7.21
N GLY A 85 22.32 5.96 8.30
CA GLY A 85 21.38 5.82 9.43
C GLY A 85 19.93 6.02 9.01
N LEU A 86 19.65 7.03 8.18
CA LEU A 86 18.30 7.32 7.70
C LEU A 86 17.78 6.24 6.75
N HIS A 87 18.62 5.69 5.88
CA HIS A 87 18.26 4.53 5.05
C HIS A 87 17.91 3.30 5.89
N LEU A 88 18.66 3.03 6.96
CA LEU A 88 18.34 1.94 7.89
C LEU A 88 17.00 2.18 8.59
N ILE A 89 16.68 3.43 8.95
CA ILE A 89 15.36 3.78 9.51
C ILE A 89 14.25 3.51 8.47
N PHE A 90 14.45 3.90 7.21
CA PHE A 90 13.46 3.62 6.15
C PHE A 90 13.28 2.12 5.90
N LEU A 91 14.37 1.34 5.98
CA LEU A 91 14.32 -0.11 5.85
C LEU A 91 13.54 -0.77 7.01
N THR A 92 13.80 -0.34 8.25
CA THR A 92 13.07 -0.85 9.41
C THR A 92 11.59 -0.45 9.36
N PHE A 93 11.28 0.79 8.97
CA PHE A 93 9.90 1.26 8.84
C PHE A 93 9.12 0.50 7.77
N SER A 94 9.72 0.24 6.60
CA SER A 94 9.09 -0.56 5.55
C SER A 94 8.88 -2.04 5.97
N ALA A 95 9.81 -2.62 6.74
CA ALA A 95 9.65 -3.96 7.31
C ALA A 95 8.50 -4.03 8.34
N LEU A 96 8.38 -3.02 9.20
CA LEU A 96 7.25 -2.89 10.13
C LEU A 96 5.92 -2.73 9.39
N GLY A 97 5.91 -1.93 8.32
CA GLY A 97 4.75 -1.78 7.46
C GLY A 97 4.31 -3.08 6.81
N TYR A 98 5.25 -3.89 6.31
CA TYR A 98 4.95 -5.24 5.80
C TYR A 98 4.29 -6.11 6.87
N TRP A 99 4.83 -6.14 8.09
CA TRP A 99 4.23 -6.90 9.20
C TRP A 99 2.81 -6.42 9.54
N TYR A 100 2.60 -5.10 9.58
CA TYR A 100 1.30 -4.50 9.84
C TYR A 100 0.26 -4.89 8.78
N PHE A 101 0.57 -4.70 7.50
CA PHE A 101 -0.35 -5.04 6.40
C PHE A 101 -0.59 -6.53 6.28
N LYS A 102 0.42 -7.36 6.60
CA LYS A 102 0.30 -8.82 6.60
C LYS A 102 -0.70 -9.27 7.67
N LYS A 103 -0.63 -8.70 8.88
CA LYS A 103 -1.59 -8.98 9.95
C LYS A 103 -3.00 -8.48 9.60
N ALA A 104 -3.11 -7.37 8.87
CA ALA A 104 -4.39 -6.83 8.41
C ALA A 104 -4.99 -7.58 7.21
N ASN A 105 -4.30 -8.59 6.65
CA ASN A 105 -4.67 -9.32 5.43
C ASN A 105 -5.06 -8.38 4.27
N SER A 106 -4.35 -7.27 4.13
CA SER A 106 -4.68 -6.22 3.17
C SER A 106 -3.91 -6.39 1.86
N ILE A 107 -4.49 -5.95 0.73
CA ILE A 107 -3.83 -5.93 -0.58
C ILE A 107 -2.55 -5.06 -0.59
N TYR A 108 -2.46 -4.08 0.32
CA TYR A 108 -1.30 -3.19 0.47
C TYR A 108 -0.01 -3.90 0.93
N VAL A 109 -0.07 -5.17 1.33
CA VAL A 109 1.14 -5.99 1.58
C VAL A 109 2.07 -5.99 0.38
N HIS A 110 1.51 -6.02 -0.83
CA HIS A 110 2.31 -6.05 -2.06
C HIS A 110 3.10 -4.75 -2.25
N ILE A 111 2.49 -3.60 -1.92
CA ILE A 111 3.16 -2.29 -1.93
C ILE A 111 4.32 -2.29 -0.93
N ALA A 112 4.10 -2.76 0.29
CA ALA A 112 5.15 -2.82 1.31
C ALA A 112 6.35 -3.67 0.89
N ILE A 113 6.10 -4.82 0.25
CA ILE A 113 7.17 -5.69 -0.28
C ILE A 113 7.95 -4.98 -1.40
N ILE A 114 7.26 -4.33 -2.34
CA ILE A 114 7.90 -3.62 -3.47
C ILE A 114 8.78 -2.49 -2.94
N VAL A 115 8.23 -1.64 -2.06
CA VAL A 115 8.97 -0.51 -1.50
C VAL A 115 10.20 -0.99 -0.72
N PHE A 116 10.06 -2.03 0.10
CA PHE A 116 11.19 -2.63 0.82
C PHE A 116 12.31 -3.07 -0.14
N LEU A 117 11.97 -3.83 -1.19
CA LEU A 117 12.93 -4.34 -2.16
C LEU A 117 13.61 -3.22 -2.95
N LEU A 118 12.88 -2.16 -3.29
CA LEU A 118 13.44 -1.00 -3.98
C LEU A 118 14.36 -0.18 -3.07
N ILE A 119 14.01 0.01 -1.80
CA ILE A 119 14.89 0.67 -0.82
C ILE A 119 16.18 -0.14 -0.63
N VAL A 120 16.09 -1.47 -0.55
CA VAL A 120 17.27 -2.36 -0.49
C VAL A 120 18.15 -2.19 -1.73
N PHE A 121 17.55 -2.16 -2.92
CA PHE A 121 18.28 -1.95 -4.17
C PHE A 121 19.02 -0.61 -4.18
N ILE A 122 18.32 0.49 -3.88
CA ILE A 122 18.88 1.84 -3.83
C ILE A 122 20.03 1.90 -2.82
N PHE A 123 19.83 1.36 -1.62
CA PHE A 123 20.85 1.33 -0.58
C PHE A 123 22.07 0.50 -0.98
N SER A 124 21.85 -0.67 -1.61
CA SER A 124 22.94 -1.54 -2.07
C SER A 124 23.80 -0.84 -3.12
N VAL A 125 23.19 -0.11 -4.06
CA VAL A 125 23.93 0.66 -5.07
C VAL A 125 24.73 1.79 -4.41
N TYR A 126 24.12 2.52 -3.46
CA TYR A 126 24.78 3.57 -2.70
C TYR A 126 26.03 3.07 -1.95
N VAL A 127 25.93 1.94 -1.24
CA VAL A 127 27.06 1.37 -0.48
C VAL A 127 28.22 1.00 -1.41
N VAL A 128 27.94 0.44 -2.58
CA VAL A 128 28.98 0.05 -3.55
C VAL A 128 29.63 1.29 -4.15
N GLN A 129 28.84 2.30 -4.51
CA GLN A 129 29.37 3.57 -5.04
C GLN A 129 30.31 4.28 -4.04
N MET A 130 30.05 4.13 -2.73
CA MET A 130 30.92 4.67 -1.68
C MET A 130 32.21 3.86 -1.49
N LYS A 131 32.13 2.52 -1.50
CA LYS A 131 33.28 1.66 -1.16
C LYS A 131 34.18 1.34 -2.35
N ALA A 132 33.62 1.26 -3.54
CA ALA A 132 34.34 0.87 -4.73
C ALA A 132 33.83 1.70 -5.90
N GLN A 133 34.60 2.72 -6.29
CA GLN A 133 34.43 3.40 -7.57
C GLN A 133 34.77 2.49 -8.79
N GLN A 134 34.74 1.18 -8.59
CA GLN A 134 34.95 0.19 -9.62
C GLN A 134 33.62 -0.11 -10.29
N MET A 135 33.52 0.27 -11.57
CA MET A 135 32.34 0.04 -12.40
C MET A 135 31.89 -1.43 -12.34
N VAL A 136 32.82 -2.39 -12.28
CA VAL A 136 32.52 -3.83 -12.23
C VAL A 136 31.66 -4.22 -11.01
N LEU A 137 31.95 -3.67 -9.82
CA LEU A 137 31.22 -4.00 -8.60
C LEU A 137 29.77 -3.48 -8.62
N LEU A 138 29.52 -2.36 -9.29
CA LEU A 138 28.17 -1.84 -9.51
C LEU A 138 27.36 -2.80 -10.38
N HIS A 139 27.93 -3.30 -11.49
CA HIS A 139 27.26 -4.25 -12.38
C HIS A 139 26.91 -5.55 -11.65
N ILE A 140 27.84 -6.09 -10.86
CA ILE A 140 27.62 -7.30 -10.06
C ILE A 140 26.49 -7.07 -9.06
N THR A 141 26.46 -5.92 -8.40
CA THR A 141 25.44 -5.58 -7.40
C THR A 141 24.04 -5.51 -8.02
N ILE A 142 23.90 -4.87 -9.19
CA ILE A 142 22.62 -4.80 -9.91
C ILE A 142 22.15 -6.22 -10.26
N LEU A 143 23.04 -7.05 -10.78
CA LEU A 143 22.72 -8.42 -11.18
C LEU A 143 22.28 -9.27 -9.98
N ILE A 144 22.96 -9.17 -8.84
CA ILE A 144 22.57 -9.84 -7.59
C ILE A 144 21.16 -9.41 -7.16
N ASN A 145 20.85 -8.12 -7.22
CA ASN A 145 19.51 -7.63 -6.86
C ASN A 145 18.43 -8.14 -7.82
N CYS A 146 18.69 -8.17 -9.13
CA CYS A 146 17.76 -8.72 -10.12
C CYS A 146 17.50 -10.22 -9.89
N ILE A 147 18.55 -11.00 -9.63
CA ILE A 147 18.40 -12.43 -9.28
C ILE A 147 17.60 -12.58 -7.99
N LEU A 148 17.88 -11.77 -6.97
CA LEU A 148 17.18 -11.80 -5.69
C LEU A 148 15.68 -11.50 -5.87
N TRP A 149 15.34 -10.55 -6.74
CA TRP A 149 13.93 -10.25 -7.08
C TRP A 149 13.24 -11.42 -7.78
N ILE A 150 13.90 -12.04 -8.76
CA ILE A 150 13.37 -13.23 -9.44
C ILE A 150 13.18 -14.38 -8.43
N PHE A 151 14.17 -14.64 -7.58
CA PHE A 151 14.11 -15.71 -6.59
C PHE A 151 12.97 -15.51 -5.59
N ILE A 152 12.85 -14.31 -5.01
CA ILE A 152 11.74 -13.97 -4.10
C ILE A 152 10.40 -14.02 -4.84
N GLY A 153 10.37 -13.57 -6.10
CA GLY A 153 9.18 -13.59 -6.94
C GLY A 153 8.69 -15.01 -7.21
N VAL A 154 9.59 -15.94 -7.52
CA VAL A 154 9.27 -17.36 -7.72
C VAL A 154 8.80 -17.98 -6.40
N TRP A 155 9.52 -17.75 -5.30
CA TRP A 155 9.16 -18.34 -4.00
C TRP A 155 7.80 -17.85 -3.49
N LYS A 156 7.50 -16.55 -3.66
CA LYS A 156 6.23 -15.96 -3.22
C LYS A 156 5.14 -16.00 -4.30
N LYS A 157 5.41 -16.56 -5.49
CA LYS A 157 4.52 -16.58 -6.67
C LYS A 157 4.03 -15.18 -7.07
N VAL A 158 4.92 -14.19 -6.97
CA VAL A 158 4.65 -12.79 -7.23
C VAL A 158 5.13 -12.44 -8.64
N PHE A 159 4.20 -12.42 -9.60
CA PHE A 159 4.52 -12.25 -11.02
C PHE A 159 5.18 -10.90 -11.33
N TYR A 160 4.72 -9.80 -10.70
CA TYR A 160 5.26 -8.46 -10.95
C TYR A 160 6.74 -8.34 -10.56
N LEU A 161 7.19 -9.10 -9.55
CA LEU A 161 8.58 -9.04 -9.10
C LEU A 161 9.51 -9.82 -10.04
N ILE A 162 9.02 -10.93 -10.60
CA ILE A 162 9.71 -11.67 -11.66
C ILE A 162 9.83 -10.79 -12.91
N ALA A 163 8.73 -10.16 -13.34
CA ALA A 163 8.74 -9.25 -14.49
C ALA A 163 9.74 -8.11 -14.30
N SER A 164 9.74 -7.45 -13.14
CA SER A 164 10.70 -6.39 -12.80
C SER A 164 12.15 -6.89 -12.84
N GLY A 165 12.43 -8.07 -12.29
CA GLY A 165 13.77 -8.67 -12.32
C GLY A 165 14.25 -9.01 -13.73
N ILE A 166 13.37 -9.54 -14.59
CA ILE A 166 13.68 -9.83 -16.00
C ILE A 166 13.94 -8.53 -16.77
N ILE A 167 13.08 -7.52 -16.60
CA ILE A 167 13.26 -6.20 -17.24
C ILE A 167 14.59 -5.58 -16.81
N GLY A 168 14.91 -5.63 -15.51
CA GLY A 168 16.19 -5.15 -14.99
C GLY A 168 17.39 -5.88 -15.59
N PHE A 169 17.30 -7.20 -15.75
CA PHE A 169 18.35 -8.00 -16.39
C PHE A 169 18.52 -7.67 -17.87
N VAL A 170 17.42 -7.51 -18.62
CA VAL A 170 17.45 -7.11 -20.03
C VAL A 170 18.05 -5.72 -20.19
N MET A 171 17.65 -4.76 -19.36
CA MET A 171 18.22 -3.40 -19.37
C MET A 171 19.72 -3.41 -19.07
N TRP A 172 20.16 -4.23 -18.12
CA TRP A 172 21.57 -4.40 -17.80
C TRP A 172 22.37 -4.99 -18.98
N LEU A 173 21.82 -5.98 -19.69
CA LEU A 173 22.45 -6.54 -20.89
C LEU A 173 22.59 -5.50 -22.01
N LEU A 174 21.56 -4.69 -22.24
CA LEU A 174 21.62 -3.60 -23.23
C LEU A 174 22.70 -2.58 -22.88
N PHE A 175 22.83 -2.22 -21.60
CA PHE A 175 23.85 -1.28 -21.13
C PHE A 175 25.28 -1.80 -21.29
N ILE A 176 25.50 -3.11 -21.25
CA ILE A 176 26.83 -3.69 -21.47
C ILE A 176 27.19 -3.72 -22.96
N PHE A 177 26.21 -3.91 -23.83
CA PHE A 177 26.43 -4.08 -25.27
C PHE A 177 26.46 -2.76 -26.06
N PHE A 178 25.90 -1.68 -25.52
CA PHE A 178 25.80 -0.36 -26.17
C PHE A 178 26.54 0.71 -25.38
#